data_AF-A0A3G3JXA0-F1
#
_entry.id   AF-A0A3G3JXA0-F1
#
_cell.length_a   1.000
_cell.length_b   1.000
_cell.length_c   1.000
_cell.angle_alpha   90.00
_cell.angle_beta   90.00
_cell.angle_gamma   90.00
#
_symmetry.space_group_name_H-M   'P 1'
#
loop_
_entity.id
_entity.type
_entity.pdbx_description
1 polymer ?
#
loop_
_entity_poly.entity_id
_entity_poly.type
_entity_poly.pdbx_seq_one_letter_code
_entity_poly.pdbx_strand_id
1 'polypeptide(L)'
;MESSFYKWKDYFLENKVNLKLINWNDNYKLTDTERKTIVKSIQQFQLGENSEGKYLINSARKSRLRTHDHNYYDALIEFIGEEQRHARDLARFMRKQDIPLIRVHWIDQVFRRLRRLASLEISVLVLLTAEIIAKVY
;
A
#
# COMPACT_ATOMS: atom_id res chain seq x y z
N MET A 1 -7.85 -23.83 10.58
CA MET A 1 -6.56 -23.70 9.86
C MET A 1 -5.91 -22.45 10.41
N GLU A 2 -4.99 -22.58 11.36
CA GLU A 2 -4.33 -21.41 11.95
C GLU A 2 -3.53 -20.68 10.88
N SER A 3 -3.93 -19.46 10.56
CA SER A 3 -3.16 -18.54 9.72
C SER A 3 -1.86 -18.21 10.44
N SER A 4 -0.78 -18.88 10.06
CA SER A 4 0.50 -18.67 10.72
C SER A 4 1.20 -17.42 10.19
N PHE A 5 1.06 -16.31 10.91
CA PHE A 5 1.60 -14.99 10.55
C PHE A 5 3.13 -14.97 10.34
N TYR A 6 3.87 -16.00 10.79
CA TYR A 6 5.30 -16.11 10.45
C TYR A 6 5.54 -16.15 8.93
N LYS A 7 4.66 -16.82 8.16
CA LYS A 7 4.83 -16.92 6.70
C LYS A 7 4.72 -15.57 6.03
N TRP A 8 3.83 -14.72 6.54
CA TRP A 8 3.65 -13.36 6.05
C TRP A 8 4.82 -12.47 6.44
N LYS A 9 5.32 -12.58 7.68
CA LYS A 9 6.55 -11.90 8.10
C LYS A 9 7.71 -12.25 7.17
N ASP A 10 7.95 -13.55 6.95
CA ASP A 10 9.05 -14.02 6.10
C ASP A 10 8.89 -13.53 4.66
N TYR A 11 7.68 -13.59 4.11
CA TYR A 11 7.37 -13.06 2.78
C TYR A 11 7.73 -11.57 2.64
N PHE A 12 7.29 -10.71 3.56
CA PHE A 12 7.58 -9.27 3.47
C PHE A 12 9.07 -8.95 3.71
N LEU A 13 9.74 -9.73 4.56
CA LEU A 13 11.20 -9.62 4.75
C LEU A 13 11.95 -10.02 3.48
N GLU A 14 11.54 -11.11 2.83
CA GLU A 14 12.12 -11.58 1.58
C GLU A 14 11.87 -10.58 0.44
N ASN A 15 10.65 -10.05 0.33
CA ASN A 15 10.31 -9.07 -0.71
C ASN A 15 11.11 -7.78 -0.56
N LYS A 16 11.32 -7.33 0.68
CA LYS A 16 12.12 -6.14 1.03
C LYS A 16 13.59 -6.25 0.62
N VAL A 17 14.17 -7.46 0.63
CA VAL A 17 15.56 -7.68 0.16
C VAL A 17 15.63 -7.94 -1.34
N ASN A 18 14.56 -8.45 -1.95
CA ASN A 18 14.48 -8.77 -3.38
C ASN A 18 13.76 -7.69 -4.22
N LEU A 19 13.77 -6.43 -3.74
CA LEU A 19 13.14 -5.32 -4.45
C LEU A 19 13.76 -5.11 -5.83
N LYS A 20 12.91 -5.02 -6.85
CA LYS A 20 13.34 -4.59 -8.18
C LYS A 20 13.82 -3.14 -8.13
N LEU A 21 15.02 -2.89 -8.63
CA LEU A 21 15.58 -1.55 -8.70
C LEU A 21 14.84 -0.73 -9.77
N ILE A 22 14.27 0.40 -9.37
CA ILE A 22 13.70 1.38 -10.29
C ILE A 22 14.83 2.31 -10.75
N ASN A 23 15.06 2.38 -12.06
CA ASN A 23 16.01 3.32 -12.63
C ASN A 23 15.47 4.75 -12.56
N TRP A 24 15.74 5.43 -11.44
CA TRP A 24 15.31 6.82 -11.24
C TRP A 24 16.07 7.84 -12.09
N ASN A 25 17.08 7.45 -12.87
CA ASN A 25 17.77 8.33 -13.80
C ASN A 25 17.17 8.31 -15.21
N ASP A 26 16.14 7.49 -15.45
CA ASP A 26 15.37 7.51 -16.68
C ASP A 26 14.80 8.92 -16.93
N ASN A 27 15.05 9.45 -18.12
CA ASN A 27 14.64 10.78 -18.57
C ASN A 27 13.34 10.77 -19.37
N TYR A 28 12.70 9.61 -19.53
CA TYR A 28 11.41 9.50 -20.20
C TYR A 28 10.37 10.44 -19.59
N LYS A 29 9.61 11.10 -20.46
CA LYS A 29 8.51 11.99 -20.11
C LYS A 29 7.25 11.47 -20.78
N LEU A 30 6.21 11.27 -19.97
CA LEU A 30 4.89 10.86 -20.48
C LEU A 30 4.40 11.89 -21.50
N THR A 31 3.89 11.38 -22.62
CA THR A 31 3.07 12.16 -23.54
C THR A 31 1.80 12.65 -22.85
N ASP A 32 1.16 13.66 -23.43
CA ASP A 32 -0.11 14.16 -22.90
C ASP A 32 -1.20 13.08 -22.86
N THR A 33 -1.21 12.17 -23.83
CA THR A 33 -2.15 11.06 -23.91
C THR A 33 -1.92 10.09 -22.75
N GLU A 34 -0.70 9.61 -22.55
CA GLU A 34 -0.38 8.68 -21.46
C GLU A 34 -0.65 9.31 -20.10
N ARG A 35 -0.22 10.56 -19.91
CA ARG A 35 -0.49 11.33 -18.69
C ARG A 35 -1.99 11.37 -18.40
N LYS A 36 -2.82 11.79 -19.36
CA LYS A 36 -4.28 11.89 -19.18
C LYS A 36 -4.91 10.54 -18.85
N THR A 37 -4.39 9.45 -19.42
CA THR A 37 -4.86 8.09 -19.15
C THR A 37 -4.61 7.67 -17.71
N ILE A 38 -3.40 7.90 -17.18
CA ILE A 38 -3.01 7.34 -15.88
C ILE A 38 -3.20 8.30 -14.70
N VAL A 39 -3.36 9.60 -14.95
CA VAL A 39 -3.29 10.63 -13.88
C VAL A 39 -4.25 10.34 -12.74
N LYS A 40 -5.48 9.91 -13.03
CA LYS A 40 -6.50 9.66 -12.01
C LYS A 40 -6.19 8.40 -11.20
N SER A 41 -5.82 7.31 -11.85
CA SER A 41 -5.54 6.04 -11.17
C SER A 41 -4.29 6.16 -10.30
N ILE A 42 -3.20 6.73 -10.83
CA ILE A 42 -1.95 6.84 -10.07
C ILE A 42 -2.07 7.74 -8.85
N GLN A 43 -2.87 8.80 -8.95
CA GLN A 43 -3.22 9.68 -7.84
C GLN A 43 -4.01 8.95 -6.75
N GLN A 44 -4.96 8.09 -7.13
CA GLN A 44 -5.75 7.28 -6.19
C GLN A 44 -4.88 6.23 -5.50
N PHE A 45 -4.05 5.49 -6.24
CA PHE A 45 -3.11 4.53 -5.67
C PHE A 45 -2.17 5.21 -4.68
N GLN A 46 -1.52 6.32 -5.06
CA GLN A 46 -0.60 7.04 -4.17
C GLN A 46 -1.26 7.50 -2.87
N LEU A 47 -2.50 7.99 -2.93
CA LEU A 47 -3.23 8.45 -1.76
C LEU A 47 -3.71 7.30 -0.85
N GLY A 48 -4.15 6.19 -1.46
CA GLY A 48 -4.56 4.97 -0.78
C GLY A 48 -3.43 4.41 0.08
N GLU A 49 -2.31 4.08 -0.55
CA GLU A 49 -1.10 3.49 0.08
C GLU A 49 -0.58 4.31 1.28
N ASN A 50 -0.59 5.64 1.17
CA ASN A 50 -0.16 6.55 2.25
C ASN A 50 -1.15 6.61 3.42
N SER A 51 -2.45 6.48 3.14
CA SER A 51 -3.51 6.53 4.16
C SER A 51 -3.65 5.20 4.90
N GLU A 52 -3.48 4.10 4.17
CA GLU A 52 -3.45 2.71 4.62
C GLU A 52 -2.45 2.50 5.76
N GLY A 53 -1.17 2.79 5.49
CA GLY A 53 -0.09 2.56 6.44
C GLY A 53 -0.31 3.32 7.76
N LYS A 54 -0.81 4.55 7.71
CA LYS A 54 -1.07 5.35 8.93
C LYS A 54 -2.18 4.76 9.80
N TYR A 55 -3.26 4.27 9.17
CA TYR A 55 -4.35 3.65 9.92
C TYR A 55 -3.91 2.32 10.53
N LEU A 56 -3.21 1.49 9.77
CA LEU A 56 -2.73 0.19 10.23
C LEU A 56 -1.69 0.31 11.34
N ILE A 57 -0.78 1.29 11.31
CA ILE A 57 0.14 1.58 12.43
C ILE A 57 -0.63 1.83 13.73
N ASN A 58 -1.67 2.67 13.66
CA ASN A 58 -2.46 3.01 14.83
C ASN A 58 -3.25 1.80 15.35
N SER A 59 -3.78 0.97 14.46
CA SER A 59 -4.47 -0.27 14.82
C SER A 59 -3.51 -1.34 15.38
N ALA A 60 -2.31 -1.49 14.79
CA ALA A 60 -1.26 -2.38 15.26
C ALA A 60 -0.81 -2.04 16.69
N ARG A 61 -0.58 -0.75 16.97
CA ARG A 61 -0.25 -0.24 18.30
C ARG A 61 -1.32 -0.59 19.34
N LYS A 62 -2.60 -0.48 18.96
CA LYS A 62 -3.72 -0.84 19.83
C LYS A 62 -3.87 -2.36 20.01
N SER A 63 -3.59 -3.15 18.97
CA SER A 63 -3.69 -4.61 19.01
C SER A 63 -2.57 -5.25 19.82
N ARG A 64 -1.34 -4.71 19.77
CA ARG A 64 -0.21 -5.18 20.61
C ARG A 64 -0.53 -5.14 22.11
N LEU A 65 -1.41 -4.23 22.54
CA LEU A 65 -1.88 -4.14 23.92
C LEU A 65 -2.93 -5.22 24.27
N ARG A 66 -3.46 -5.94 23.28
CA ARG A 66 -4.56 -6.92 23.43
C ARG A 66 -4.18 -8.35 23.04
N THR A 67 -3.21 -8.55 22.16
CA THR A 67 -2.83 -9.88 21.64
C THR A 67 -1.36 -10.19 21.95
N HIS A 68 -1.09 -11.39 22.51
CA HIS A 68 0.27 -11.90 22.79
C HIS A 68 0.93 -12.57 21.56
N ASP A 69 0.35 -12.42 20.36
CA ASP A 69 0.94 -12.96 19.14
C ASP A 69 1.98 -11.98 18.55
N HIS A 70 3.25 -12.28 18.81
CA HIS A 70 4.39 -11.51 18.33
C HIS A 70 4.57 -11.59 16.80
N ASN A 71 4.21 -12.72 16.18
CA ASN A 71 4.39 -12.91 14.73
C ASN A 71 3.39 -12.07 13.94
N TYR A 72 2.17 -11.92 14.48
CA TYR A 72 1.15 -11.06 13.91
C TYR A 72 1.59 -9.58 13.87
N TYR A 73 2.13 -9.06 14.97
CA TYR A 73 2.60 -7.68 15.04
C TYR A 73 3.77 -7.44 14.08
N ASP A 74 4.74 -8.34 14.04
CA ASP A 74 5.91 -8.23 13.17
C ASP A 74 5.54 -8.25 11.69
N ALA A 75 4.67 -9.17 11.27
CA ALA A 75 4.17 -9.24 9.89
C ALA A 75 3.47 -7.95 9.47
N LEU A 76 2.66 -7.37 10.38
CA LEU A 76 1.95 -6.13 10.13
C LEU A 76 2.90 -4.93 9.99
N ILE A 77 3.98 -4.88 10.78
CA ILE A 77 5.00 -3.82 10.67
C ILE A 77 5.73 -3.90 9.33
N GLU A 78 6.12 -5.10 8.88
CA GLU A 78 6.79 -5.26 7.59
C GLU A 78 5.85 -4.91 6.42
N PHE A 79 4.59 -5.34 6.48
CA PHE A 79 3.55 -4.95 5.50
C PHE A 79 3.41 -3.43 5.39
N ILE A 80 3.24 -2.73 6.53
CA ILE A 80 3.13 -1.26 6.55
C ILE A 80 4.36 -0.61 5.92
N GLY A 81 5.56 -1.15 6.16
CA GLY A 81 6.79 -0.65 5.59
C GLY A 81 6.84 -0.79 4.06
N GLU A 82 6.20 -1.82 3.52
CA GLU A 82 6.07 -2.05 2.08
C GLU A 82 5.10 -1.06 1.42
N GLU A 83 3.90 -0.87 1.97
CA GLU A 83 2.90 0.10 1.48
C GLU A 83 3.45 1.54 1.50
N GLN A 84 4.20 1.90 2.55
CA GLN A 84 4.88 3.20 2.62
C GLN A 84 5.94 3.37 1.53
N ARG A 85 6.60 2.27 1.14
CA ARG A 85 7.57 2.22 0.05
C ARG A 85 6.86 2.52 -1.28
N HIS A 86 5.74 1.83 -1.55
CA HIS A 86 4.92 2.05 -2.73
C HIS A 86 4.42 3.49 -2.83
N ALA A 87 3.83 4.02 -1.75
CA ALA A 87 3.36 5.40 -1.69
C ALA A 87 4.45 6.42 -2.02
N ARG A 88 5.67 6.20 -1.50
CA ARG A 88 6.82 7.07 -1.72
C ARG A 88 7.32 6.98 -3.16
N ASP A 89 7.42 5.79 -3.71
CA ASP A 89 7.95 5.55 -5.05
C ASP A 89 6.96 6.09 -6.10
N LEU A 90 5.65 5.89 -5.93
CA LEU A 90 4.60 6.53 -6.72
C LEU A 90 4.70 8.07 -6.65
N ALA A 91 4.85 8.64 -5.45
CA ALA A 91 5.00 10.09 -5.31
C ALA A 91 6.29 10.62 -5.95
N ARG A 92 7.36 9.83 -6.03
CA ARG A 92 8.59 10.19 -6.74
C ARG A 92 8.37 10.14 -8.26
N PHE A 93 7.74 9.09 -8.78
CA PHE A 93 7.37 9.00 -10.18
C PHE A 93 6.48 10.17 -10.61
N MET A 94 5.41 10.44 -9.86
CA MET A 94 4.47 11.53 -10.14
C MET A 94 5.18 12.89 -10.19
N ARG A 95 6.10 13.16 -9.26
CA ARG A 95 6.92 14.38 -9.29
C ARG A 95 7.83 14.45 -10.52
N LYS A 96 8.50 13.35 -10.88
CA LYS A 96 9.33 13.31 -12.11
C LYS A 96 8.49 13.51 -13.37
N GLN A 97 7.23 13.11 -13.34
CA GLN A 97 6.30 13.27 -14.43
C GLN A 97 5.40 14.48 -14.26
N ASP A 98 5.65 15.46 -13.38
CA ASP A 98 4.83 16.67 -13.25
C ASP A 98 3.32 16.39 -13.01
N ILE A 99 3.00 15.27 -12.35
CA ILE A 99 1.64 14.90 -11.94
C ILE A 99 1.43 15.39 -10.49
N PRO A 100 0.40 16.20 -10.20
CA PRO A 100 0.16 16.68 -8.84
C PRO A 100 -0.31 15.55 -7.92
N LEU A 101 0.10 15.59 -6.65
CA LEU A 101 -0.47 14.72 -5.62
C LEU A 101 -1.85 15.22 -5.20
N ILE A 102 -2.78 14.30 -4.96
CA ILE A 102 -4.10 14.63 -4.39
C ILE A 102 -4.10 14.35 -2.89
N ARG A 103 -4.85 15.15 -2.12
CA ARG A 103 -4.94 15.01 -0.66
C ARG A 103 -6.22 14.32 -0.19
N VAL A 104 -7.27 14.32 -1.01
CA VAL A 104 -8.58 13.76 -0.65
C VAL A 104 -9.23 13.14 -1.89
N HIS A 105 -9.58 11.86 -1.82
CA HIS A 105 -10.48 11.22 -2.77
C HIS A 105 -11.63 10.52 -2.03
N TRP A 106 -12.83 10.55 -2.62
CA TRP A 106 -14.05 10.00 -1.99
C TRP A 106 -14.04 8.47 -1.92
N ILE A 107 -13.39 7.82 -2.91
CA ILE A 107 -13.17 6.36 -2.91
C ILE A 107 -12.35 5.94 -1.69
N ASP A 108 -11.34 6.72 -1.27
CA ASP A 108 -10.61 6.44 -0.03
C ASP A 108 -11.52 6.50 1.19
N GLN A 109 -12.56 7.35 1.20
CA GLN A 109 -13.52 7.38 2.30
C GLN A 109 -14.39 6.11 2.32
N VAL A 110 -14.75 5.57 1.16
CA VAL A 110 -15.51 4.32 1.03
C VAL A 110 -14.66 3.13 1.46
N PHE A 111 -13.42 3.00 0.97
CA PHE A 111 -12.50 1.95 1.42
C PHE A 111 -12.19 2.07 2.92
N ARG A 112 -11.97 3.29 3.44
CA ARG A 112 -11.82 3.52 4.89
C ARG A 112 -13.05 3.08 5.68
N ARG A 113 -14.26 3.27 5.16
CA ARG A 113 -15.50 2.86 5.84
C ARG A 113 -15.73 1.35 5.78
N LEU A 114 -15.55 0.73 4.61
CA LEU A 114 -15.66 -0.72 4.44
C LEU A 114 -14.66 -1.47 5.35
N ARG A 115 -13.44 -0.94 5.47
CA ARG A 115 -12.37 -1.55 6.27
C ARG A 115 -12.50 -1.32 7.79
N ARG A 116 -13.17 -0.25 8.21
CA ARG A 116 -13.50 -0.02 9.64
C ARG A 116 -14.59 -0.95 10.17
N LEU A 117 -15.43 -1.48 9.28
CA LEU A 117 -16.55 -2.36 9.62
C LEU A 117 -16.20 -3.85 9.48
N ALA A 118 -15.00 -4.17 9.02
CA ALA A 118 -14.59 -5.52 8.70
C ALA A 118 -13.49 -6.03 9.66
N SER A 119 -13.42 -7.35 9.86
CA SER A 119 -12.27 -7.96 10.53
C SER A 119 -10.99 -7.67 9.73
N LEU A 120 -9.83 -7.73 10.39
CA LEU A 120 -8.54 -7.46 9.73
C LEU A 120 -8.29 -8.41 8.54
N GLU A 121 -8.83 -9.63 8.61
CA GLU A 121 -8.77 -10.63 7.53
C GLU A 121 -9.50 -10.15 6.26
N ILE A 122 -10.70 -9.58 6.40
CA ILE A 122 -11.44 -8.96 5.29
C ILE A 122 -10.70 -7.71 4.79
N SER A 123 -10.03 -6.99 5.69
CA SER A 123 -9.22 -5.82 5.33
C SER A 123 -8.04 -6.21 4.43
N VAL A 124 -7.34 -7.30 4.77
CA VAL A 124 -6.25 -7.89 4.00
C VAL A 124 -6.75 -8.50 2.69
N LEU A 125 -7.93 -9.14 2.68
CA LEU A 125 -8.52 -9.70 1.45
C LEU A 125 -8.85 -8.60 0.43
N VAL A 126 -9.41 -7.48 0.89
CA VAL A 126 -9.70 -6.31 0.05
C VAL A 126 -8.40 -5.71 -0.50
N LEU A 127 -7.31 -5.72 0.29
CA LEU A 127 -6.00 -5.25 -0.14
C LEU A 127 -5.38 -6.15 -1.20
N LEU A 128 -5.33 -7.45 -0.96
CA LEU A 128 -4.84 -8.43 -1.93
C LEU A 128 -5.64 -8.38 -3.23
N THR A 129 -6.96 -8.16 -3.15
CA THR A 129 -7.79 -8.00 -4.35
C THR A 129 -7.41 -6.74 -5.12
N ALA A 130 -7.18 -5.62 -4.43
CA ALA A 130 -6.70 -4.40 -5.06
C ALA A 130 -5.30 -4.59 -5.67
N GLU A 131 -4.40 -5.30 -5.01
CA GLU A 131 -3.05 -5.60 -5.49
C GLU A 131 -3.07 -6.53 -6.72
N ILE A 132 -3.92 -7.57 -6.73
CA ILE A 132 -4.10 -8.46 -7.88
C ILE A 132 -4.64 -7.67 -9.08
N ILE A 133 -5.62 -6.78 -8.86
CA ILE A 133 -6.14 -5.91 -9.92
C ILE A 133 -5.04 -4.96 -10.41
N ALA A 134 -4.28 -4.36 -9.49
CA ALA A 134 -3.19 -3.46 -9.84
C ALA A 134 -2.06 -4.16 -10.61
N LYS A 135 -1.79 -5.45 -10.38
CA LYS A 135 -0.80 -6.23 -11.16
C LYS A 135 -1.21 -6.46 -12.62
N VAL A 136 -2.49 -6.35 -12.93
CA VAL A 136 -3.01 -6.53 -14.30
C VAL A 136 -2.95 -5.21 -15.10
N TYR A 137 -2.82 -4.07 -14.43
CA TYR A 137 -2.72 -2.73 -15.04
C TYR A 137 -1.30 -2.16 -14.96
#